data_AF-A0A3N4LC01-F1
#
_entry.id   AF-A0A3N4LC01-F1
#
_cell.length_a   1.000
_cell.length_b   1.000
_cell.length_c   1.000
_cell.angle_alpha   90.00
_cell.angle_beta   90.00
_cell.angle_gamma   90.00
#
_symmetry.space_group_name_H-M   'P 1'
#
loop_
_entity.id
_entity.type
_entity.pdbx_description
1 polymer ?
#
loop_
_entity_poly.entity_id
_entity_poly.type
_entity_poly.pdbx_seq_one_letter_code
_entity_poly.pdbx_strand_id
1 'polypeptide(L)'
;MAPQKAYPRSVLKRIVKAHSDRNVSKNVDVLIYLDYALFLQELVREAVIHAQTEASADGATSTATKNKKPVISARDVRKVSKVIFVNPS
;
A
#
# COMPACT_ATOMS: atom_id res chain seq x y z
N MET A 1 18.44 -20.38 -14.38
CA MET A 1 17.76 -19.18 -13.85
C MET A 1 17.56 -19.37 -12.36
N ALA A 2 18.08 -18.47 -11.52
CA ALA A 2 17.79 -18.52 -10.09
C ALA A 2 16.29 -18.24 -9.86
N PRO A 3 15.58 -19.00 -9.01
CA PRO A 3 14.18 -18.72 -8.72
C PRO A 3 14.07 -17.31 -8.12
N GLN A 4 13.32 -16.44 -8.79
CA GLN A 4 13.02 -15.10 -8.29
C GLN A 4 12.16 -15.26 -7.04
N LYS A 5 12.76 -14.98 -5.89
CA LYS A 5 12.07 -15.10 -4.60
C LYS A 5 10.98 -14.03 -4.56
N ALA A 6 9.72 -14.44 -4.40
CA ALA A 6 8.57 -13.54 -4.42
C ALA A 6 8.67 -12.36 -3.44
N TYR A 7 9.46 -12.49 -2.37
CA TYR A 7 9.71 -11.43 -1.40
C TYR A 7 11.01 -11.65 -0.58
N PRO A 8 11.64 -10.57 -0.09
CA PRO A 8 12.87 -10.64 0.70
C PRO A 8 12.63 -11.07 2.16
N ARG A 9 12.62 -12.39 2.40
CA ARG A 9 12.40 -12.99 3.74
C ARG A 9 13.29 -12.42 4.85
N SER A 10 14.57 -12.13 4.56
CA SER A 10 15.52 -11.61 5.56
C SER A 10 15.14 -10.21 6.04
N VAL A 11 14.71 -9.35 5.12
CA VAL A 11 14.30 -7.97 5.42
C VAL A 11 13.03 -7.98 6.25
N LEU A 12 12.02 -8.76 5.85
CA LEU A 12 10.77 -8.87 6.60
C LEU A 12 11.02 -9.35 8.03
N LYS A 13 11.80 -10.42 8.21
CA LYS A 13 12.14 -10.91 9.56
C LYS A 13 12.86 -9.86 10.40
N ARG A 14 13.75 -9.07 9.80
CA ARG A 14 14.47 -7.99 10.51
C ARG A 14 13.51 -6.89 10.96
N ILE A 15 12.60 -6.46 10.09
CA ILE A 15 11.56 -5.46 10.40
C ILE A 15 10.66 -5.98 11.53
N VAL A 16 10.09 -7.19 11.36
CA VAL A 16 9.19 -7.78 12.36
C VAL A 16 9.88 -7.95 13.71
N LYS A 17 11.12 -8.44 13.73
CA LYS A 17 11.88 -8.59 14.99
C LYS A 17 12.14 -7.25 15.67
N ALA A 18 12.45 -6.20 14.92
CA ALA A 18 12.71 -4.87 15.46
C ALA A 18 11.45 -4.17 16.02
N HIS A 19 10.25 -4.57 15.57
CA HIS A 19 8.98 -3.96 16.00
C HIS A 19 8.14 -4.84 16.93
N SER A 20 8.52 -6.10 17.14
CA SER A 20 7.77 -7.05 18.00
C SER A 20 8.58 -7.60 19.17
N ASP A 21 9.90 -7.41 19.19
CA ASP A 21 10.85 -8.01 20.14
C ASP A 21 10.69 -9.53 20.29
N ARG A 22 10.15 -10.20 19.26
CA ARG A 22 9.85 -11.64 19.25
C ARG A 22 10.58 -12.36 18.12
N ASN A 23 10.87 -13.64 18.37
CA ASN A 23 11.42 -14.53 17.35
C ASN A 23 10.31 -14.95 16.37
N VAL A 24 10.59 -14.83 15.07
CA VAL A 24 9.66 -15.22 14.01
C VAL A 24 9.87 -16.69 13.65
N SER A 25 8.84 -17.52 13.87
CA SER A 25 8.86 -18.95 13.52
C SER A 25 8.94 -19.19 12.00
N LYS A 26 9.19 -20.44 11.60
CA LYS A 26 9.26 -20.82 10.18
C LYS A 26 7.95 -20.49 9.48
N ASN A 27 8.03 -19.86 8.31
CA ASN A 27 6.91 -19.52 7.42
C ASN A 27 5.93 -18.45 7.93
N VAL A 28 6.06 -17.96 9.16
CA VAL A 28 5.29 -16.79 9.64
C VAL A 28 5.55 -15.56 8.77
N ASP A 29 6.77 -15.41 8.27
CA ASP A 29 7.14 -14.35 7.34
C ASP A 29 6.42 -14.41 5.98
N VAL A 30 5.90 -15.57 5.58
CA VAL A 30 5.05 -15.71 4.39
C VAL A 30 3.68 -15.08 4.64
N LEU A 31 3.09 -15.36 5.81
CA LEU A 31 1.77 -14.86 6.17
C LEU A 31 1.79 -13.35 6.38
N ILE A 32 2.82 -12.82 7.04
CA ILE A 32 3.02 -11.38 7.19
C ILE A 32 3.16 -10.70 5.82
N TYR A 33 3.88 -11.33 4.88
CA TYR A 33 3.99 -10.79 3.53
C TYR A 33 2.66 -10.78 2.78
N LEU A 34 1.86 -11.85 2.91
CA LEU A 34 0.53 -11.91 2.31
C LEU A 34 -0.37 -10.80 2.83
N ASP A 35 -0.41 -10.63 4.15
CA ASP A 35 -1.18 -9.59 4.83
C ASP A 35 -0.74 -8.19 4.37
N TYR A 36 0.57 -7.95 4.31
CA TYR A 36 1.14 -6.71 3.75
C TYR A 36 0.73 -6.47 2.29
N ALA A 37 0.74 -7.50 1.45
CA ALA A 37 0.36 -7.37 0.04
C ALA A 37 -1.13 -7.05 -0.12
N LEU A 38 -2.00 -7.67 0.68
CA LEU A 38 -3.43 -7.37 0.73
C LEU A 38 -3.67 -5.94 1.21
N PHE A 39 -2.96 -5.52 2.26
CA PHE A 39 -2.99 -4.15 2.74
C PHE A 39 -2.57 -3.14 1.65
N LEU A 40 -1.48 -3.41 0.90
CA LEU A 40 -1.07 -2.53 -0.20
C LEU A 40 -2.13 -2.46 -1.31
N GLN A 41 -2.78 -3.58 -1.62
CA GLN A 41 -3.84 -3.61 -2.64
C GLN A 41 -5.03 -2.74 -2.22
N GLU A 42 -5.44 -2.83 -0.96
CA GLU A 42 -6.51 -2.00 -0.41
C GLU A 42 -6.12 -0.52 -0.36
N LEU A 43 -4.91 -0.22 0.15
CA LEU A 43 -4.38 1.14 0.21
C LEU A 43 -4.36 1.81 -1.18
N VAL A 44 -3.92 1.08 -2.21
CA VAL A 44 -3.89 1.59 -3.60
C VAL A 44 -5.31 1.77 -4.13
N ARG A 45 -6.21 0.83 -3.89
CA ARG A 45 -7.61 0.93 -4.33
C ARG A 45 -8.29 2.18 -3.76
N GLU A 46 -8.16 2.39 -2.46
CA GLU A 46 -8.73 3.57 -1.78
C GLU A 46 -8.05 4.86 -2.25
N ALA A 47 -6.73 4.87 -2.45
CA ALA A 47 -6.02 6.06 -2.96
C ALA A 47 -6.49 6.45 -4.36
N VAL A 48 -6.82 5.49 -5.23
CA VAL A 48 -7.39 5.76 -6.55
C VAL A 48 -8.80 6.36 -6.44
N ILE A 49 -9.64 5.84 -5.54
CA ILE A 49 -10.98 6.39 -5.30
C ILE A 49 -10.88 7.85 -4.83
N HIS A 50 -10.02 8.13 -3.85
CA HIS A 50 -9.81 9.49 -3.35
C HIS A 50 -9.26 10.45 -4.40
N ALA A 51 -8.30 10.01 -5.23
CA ALA A 51 -7.79 10.82 -6.33
C ALA A 51 -8.90 11.20 -7.34
N GLN A 52 -9.83 10.27 -7.60
CA GLN A 52 -10.95 10.48 -8.51
C GLN A 52 -12.03 11.40 -7.94
N THR A 53 -12.36 11.27 -6.65
CA THR A 53 -13.35 12.12 -5.98
C THR A 53 -12.86 13.56 -5.84
N GLU A 54 -11.59 13.76 -5.50
CA GLU A 54 -11.00 15.10 -5.34
C GLU A 54 -10.91 15.83 -6.68
N ALA A 55 -10.55 15.12 -7.75
CA ALA A 55 -10.59 15.64 -9.11
C ALA A 55 -12.00 16.08 -9.57
N SER A 56 -13.04 15.61 -8.88
CA SER A 56 -14.45 15.96 -9.16
C SER A 56 -14.99 17.04 -8.21
N ALA A 57 -14.34 17.27 -7.07
CA ALA A 57 -14.77 18.21 -6.03
C ALA A 57 -14.08 19.58 -6.14
N ASP A 58 -12.81 19.62 -6.53
CA ASP A 58 -12.13 20.86 -6.87
C ASP A 58 -12.51 21.23 -8.32
N GLY A 59 -13.33 22.27 -8.49
CA GLY A 59 -13.76 22.82 -9.79
C GLY A 59 -12.62 23.45 -10.61
N ALA A 60 -11.46 22.81 -10.70
CA ALA A 60 -10.29 23.22 -11.44
C ALA A 60 -10.24 22.53 -12.81
N THR A 61 -10.53 23.33 -13.84
CA THR A 61 -10.17 23.07 -15.23
C THR A 61 -8.74 22.56 -15.33
N SER A 62 -8.54 21.34 -15.85
CA SER A 62 -7.22 20.90 -16.33
C SER A 62 -7.41 19.92 -17.48
N THR A 63 -7.01 20.41 -18.65
CA THR A 63 -7.08 19.81 -19.99
C THR A 63 -6.95 18.30 -20.00
N ALA A 64 -8.00 17.66 -20.49
CA ALA A 64 -8.08 16.23 -20.77
C ALA A 64 -7.00 15.81 -21.78
N THR A 65 -5.83 15.38 -21.31
CA THR A 65 -5.00 14.44 -22.07
C THR A 65 -5.56 13.04 -21.85
N LYS A 66 -6.54 12.69 -22.68
CA LYS A 66 -7.10 11.34 -22.83
C LYS A 66 -5.91 10.36 -23.07
N ASN A 67 -5.74 9.35 -22.20
CA ASN A 67 -4.77 8.22 -22.28
C ASN A 67 -3.64 8.13 -21.23
N LYS A 68 -3.61 8.94 -20.17
CA LYS A 68 -2.66 8.69 -19.07
C LYS A 68 -3.31 7.81 -17.99
N LYS A 69 -2.66 6.68 -17.67
CA LYS A 69 -3.03 5.86 -16.50
C LYS A 69 -3.10 6.78 -15.27
N PRO A 70 -4.09 6.61 -14.38
CA PRO A 70 -4.22 7.46 -13.20
C PRO A 70 -2.92 7.41 -12.39
N VAL A 71 -2.34 8.58 -12.13
CA VAL A 71 -1.11 8.71 -11.33
C VAL A 71 -1.52 8.94 -9.89
N ILE A 72 -1.20 8.00 -9.01
CA ILE A 72 -1.45 8.11 -7.58
C ILE A 72 -0.38 9.03 -6.99
N SER A 73 -0.78 10.16 -6.40
CA SER A 73 0.16 11.09 -5.78
C SER A 73 0.42 10.76 -4.30
N ALA A 74 1.54 11.23 -3.76
CA ALA A 74 1.84 11.07 -2.33
C ALA A 74 0.78 11.74 -1.42
N ARG A 75 0.04 12.74 -1.93
CA ARG A 75 -1.06 13.39 -1.19
C ARG A 75 -2.22 12.42 -0.98
N ASP A 76 -2.59 11.67 -2.01
CA ASP A 76 -3.72 10.73 -1.98
C ASP A 76 -3.44 9.60 -0.99
N VAL A 77 -2.23 9.03 -1.07
CA VAL A 77 -1.80 7.96 -0.14
C VAL A 77 -1.76 8.45 1.31
N ARG A 78 -1.29 9.68 1.58
CA ARG A 78 -1.27 10.24 2.95
C ARG A 78 -2.67 10.45 3.53
N LYS A 79 -3.64 10.87 2.72
CA LYS A 79 -5.03 11.02 3.17
C LYS A 79 -5.62 9.66 3.55
N VAL A 80 -5.50 8.68 2.65
CA VAL A 80 -6.02 7.33 2.87
C VAL A 80 -5.34 6.63 4.04
N SER A 81 -4.02 6.76 4.18
CA SER A 81 -3.29 6.20 5.32
C SER A 81 -3.81 6.73 6.65
N LYS A 82 -4.27 7.98 6.74
CA LYS A 82 -4.88 8.48 7.99
C LYS A 82 -6.23 7.84 8.28
N VAL A 83 -6.97 7.42 7.26
CA VAL A 83 -8.30 6.79 7.43
C VAL A 83 -8.13 5.33 7.83
N ILE A 84 -7.32 4.58 7.08
CA ILE A 84 -7.12 3.13 7.29
C ILE A 84 -6.48 2.84 8.65
N PHE A 85 -5.47 3.62 9.08
CA PHE A 85 -4.78 3.35 10.35
C PHE A 85 -5.48 3.91 11.60
N VAL A 86 -6.54 4.71 11.46
CA VAL A 86 -7.27 5.30 12.61
C VAL A 86 -8.52 4.49 12.97
N ASN A 87 -9.08 3.70 12.04
CA ASN A 87 -10.16 2.75 12.32
C ASN A 87 -9.80 1.37 11.76
N PRO A 88 -9.11 0.51 12.53
CA PRO A 88 -9.03 -0.90 12.16
C PRO A 88 -10.43 -1.51 12.29
N SER A 89 -10.95 -2.08 11.20
CA SER A 89 -12.23 -2.82 11.19
C SER A 89 -12.18 -4.06 12.06
#